data_AF-A0A1W9KP66-F1
#
_entry.id   AF-A0A1W9KP66-F1
#
_cell.length_a   1.000
_cell.length_b   1.000
_cell.length_c   1.000
_cell.angle_alpha   90.00
_cell.angle_beta   90.00
_cell.angle_gamma   90.00
#
_symmetry.space_group_name_H-M   'P 1'
#
loop_
_entity.id
_entity.type
_entity.pdbx_description
1 polymer ?
#
loop_
_entity_poly.entity_id
_entity_poly.type
_entity_poly.pdbx_seq_one_letter_code
_entity_poly.pdbx_strand_id
1 'polypeptide(L)'
;MDRTERFYKIDNLLQAHTVVPIERFLRELEVSPATFKRDLEYMRDRLNAPIQWSKADGGYSYLGAWCHKQEAMRSFSMDAIQHASVLAKTSKSLPKKELDGFIGQGYAIARPMPAQDIPVWLATWRSPPSWLNQAP
;
A
#
# COMPACT_ATOMS: atom_id res chain seq x y z
N MET A 1 -10.43 -11.68 16.55
CA MET A 1 -10.10 -10.73 15.49
C MET A 1 -10.79 -11.15 14.19
N ASP A 2 -11.66 -10.31 13.63
CA ASP A 2 -12.28 -10.62 12.34
C ASP A 2 -11.25 -10.52 11.19
N ARG A 3 -11.61 -11.02 10.00
CA ARG A 3 -10.67 -11.06 8.86
C ARG A 3 -10.32 -9.69 8.30
N THR A 4 -11.30 -8.79 8.24
CA THR A 4 -11.13 -7.42 7.74
C THR A 4 -10.24 -6.63 8.69
N GLU A 5 -10.43 -6.78 9.99
CA GLU A 5 -9.57 -6.20 11.02
C GLU A 5 -8.11 -6.67 10.84
N ARG A 6 -7.90 -7.95 10.52
CA ARG A 6 -6.54 -8.49 10.25
C ARG A 6 -5.90 -7.82 9.04
N PHE A 7 -6.66 -7.58 7.98
CA PHE A 7 -6.16 -6.86 6.80
C PHE A 7 -5.72 -5.44 7.15
N TYR A 8 -6.50 -4.72 7.96
CA TYR A 8 -6.13 -3.39 8.45
C TYR A 8 -4.85 -3.42 9.28
N LYS A 9 -4.68 -4.38 10.19
CA LYS A 9 -3.44 -4.50 10.96
C LYS A 9 -2.23 -4.84 10.09
N ILE A 10 -2.37 -5.74 9.12
CA ILE A 10 -1.30 -6.08 8.18
C ILE A 10 -0.87 -4.84 7.38
N ASP A 11 -1.85 -4.12 6.82
CA ASP A 11 -1.60 -2.88 6.07
C ASP A 11 -0.87 -1.84 6.93
N ASN A 12 -1.37 -1.57 8.14
CA ASN A 12 -0.75 -0.62 9.07
C ASN A 12 0.70 -1.00 9.41
N LEU A 13 0.98 -2.29 9.66
CA LEU A 13 2.34 -2.76 9.95
C LEU A 13 3.28 -2.53 8.77
N LEU A 14 2.84 -2.85 7.55
CA LEU A 14 3.62 -2.70 6.32
C LEU A 14 3.83 -1.23 5.90
N GLN A 15 2.98 -0.30 6.34
CA GLN A 15 3.20 1.13 6.13
C GLN A 15 4.15 1.74 7.14
N ALA A 16 3.98 1.35 8.40
CA ALA A 16 4.79 1.88 9.48
C ALA A 16 6.27 1.46 9.35
N HIS A 17 6.59 0.44 8.56
CA HIS A 17 7.93 -0.13 8.45
C HIS A 17 8.31 -0.42 7.01
N THR A 18 9.59 -0.24 6.69
CA THR A 18 10.13 -0.61 5.37
C THR A 18 10.08 -2.11 5.13
N VAL A 19 10.30 -2.91 6.18
CA VAL A 19 10.28 -4.38 6.14
C VAL A 19 9.73 -4.91 7.48
N VAL A 20 8.86 -5.93 7.43
CA VAL A 20 8.22 -6.54 8.59
C VAL A 20 8.48 -8.05 8.62
N PRO A 21 9.20 -8.58 9.64
CA PRO A 21 9.39 -10.03 9.81
C PRO A 21 8.07 -10.76 10.10
N ILE A 22 8.01 -12.05 9.74
CA ILE A 22 6.78 -12.85 9.92
C ILE A 22 6.38 -12.94 11.40
N GLU A 23 7.34 -13.07 12.31
CA GLU A 23 7.14 -13.20 13.75
C GLU A 23 6.41 -11.99 14.33
N ARG A 24 6.57 -10.82 13.72
CA ARG A 24 5.84 -9.63 14.14
C ARG A 24 4.36 -9.73 13.76
N PHE A 25 4.03 -10.18 12.55
CA PHE A 25 2.63 -10.39 12.17
C PHE A 25 1.96 -11.44 13.05
N LEU A 26 2.62 -12.57 13.30
CA LEU A 26 2.03 -13.64 14.11
C LEU A 26 1.74 -13.18 15.54
N ARG A 27 2.63 -12.37 16.12
CA ARG A 27 2.46 -11.78 17.45
C ARG A 27 1.32 -10.76 17.51
N GLU A 28 1.25 -9.85 16.53
CA GLU A 28 0.29 -8.73 16.52
C GLU A 28 -1.13 -9.14 16.10
N LEU A 29 -1.22 -10.18 15.27
CA LEU A 29 -2.48 -10.73 14.76
C LEU A 29 -2.99 -11.91 15.61
N GLU A 30 -2.11 -12.53 16.41
CA GLU A 30 -2.38 -13.73 17.21
C GLU A 30 -2.95 -14.89 16.38
N VAL A 31 -2.36 -15.12 15.20
CA VAL A 31 -2.79 -16.17 14.26
C VAL A 31 -1.68 -17.15 13.92
N SER A 32 -2.07 -18.32 13.42
CA SER A 32 -1.13 -19.29 12.87
C SER A 32 -0.45 -18.78 11.58
N PRO A 33 0.75 -19.29 11.23
CA PRO A 33 1.41 -19.00 9.95
C PRO A 33 0.53 -19.33 8.73
N ALA A 34 -0.24 -20.41 8.79
CA ALA A 34 -1.13 -20.81 7.71
C ALA A 34 -2.28 -19.81 7.51
N THR A 35 -2.84 -19.27 8.60
CA THR A 35 -3.88 -18.23 8.54
C THR A 35 -3.31 -16.94 7.95
N PHE A 36 -2.15 -16.50 8.43
CA PHE A 36 -1.47 -15.31 7.90
C PHE A 36 -1.18 -15.44 6.40
N LYS A 37 -0.71 -16.62 5.95
CA LYS A 37 -0.46 -16.87 4.52
C LYS A 37 -1.73 -16.72 3.67
N ARG A 38 -2.86 -17.28 4.10
CA ARG A 38 -4.16 -17.15 3.41
C ARG A 38 -4.67 -15.71 3.37
N ASP A 39 -4.43 -14.95 4.43
CA ASP A 39 -4.79 -13.53 4.46
C ASP A 39 -3.91 -12.73 3.49
N LEU A 40 -2.61 -13.01 3.43
CA LEU A 40 -1.68 -12.43 2.45
C LEU A 40 -2.05 -12.75 1.00
N GLU A 41 -2.36 -14.02 0.70
CA GLU A 41 -2.83 -14.48 -0.61
C GLU A 41 -4.09 -13.71 -1.02
N TYR A 42 -5.06 -13.58 -0.11
CA TYR A 42 -6.26 -12.80 -0.40
C TYR A 42 -5.97 -11.32 -0.68
N MET A 43 -5.11 -10.69 0.13
CA MET A 43 -4.73 -9.29 -0.09
C MET A 43 -4.02 -9.11 -1.44
N ARG A 44 -3.17 -10.05 -1.86
CA ARG A 44 -2.51 -10.01 -3.17
C ARG A 44 -3.50 -10.24 -4.31
N ASP A 45 -4.25 -11.33 -4.27
CA ASP A 45 -5.01 -11.79 -5.43
C ASP A 45 -6.35 -11.07 -5.60
N ARG A 46 -7.01 -10.71 -4.49
CA ARG A 46 -8.34 -10.09 -4.52
C ARG A 46 -8.28 -8.58 -4.37
N LEU A 47 -7.33 -8.08 -3.59
CA LEU A 47 -7.18 -6.65 -3.36
C LEU A 47 -6.07 -6.03 -4.22
N ASN A 48 -5.25 -6.82 -4.91
CA ASN A 48 -4.09 -6.35 -5.66
C ASN A 48 -3.08 -5.58 -4.78
N ALA A 49 -2.96 -5.97 -3.50
CA ALA A 49 -2.00 -5.38 -2.60
C ALA A 49 -0.57 -5.79 -3.03
N PRO A 50 0.35 -4.83 -3.28
CA PRO A 50 1.67 -5.11 -3.83
C PRO A 50 2.65 -5.58 -2.75
N ILE A 51 2.33 -6.67 -2.04
CA ILE A 51 3.13 -7.15 -0.91
C ILE A 51 4.16 -8.18 -1.39
N GLN A 52 5.44 -7.92 -1.16
CA GLN A 52 6.54 -8.82 -1.52
C GLN A 52 7.24 -9.39 -0.29
N TRP A 53 7.93 -10.51 -0.45
CA TRP A 53 8.91 -11.04 0.51
C TRP A 53 10.31 -10.69 0.04
N SER A 54 11.11 -10.06 0.89
CA SER A 54 12.53 -9.82 0.67
C SER A 54 13.36 -10.84 1.44
N LYS A 55 14.06 -11.73 0.71
CA LYS A 55 15.00 -12.67 1.33
C LYS A 55 16.20 -11.93 1.95
N ALA A 56 16.64 -10.83 1.33
CA ALA A 56 17.79 -10.06 1.80
C ALA A 56 17.49 -9.38 3.14
N ASP A 57 16.28 -8.83 3.29
CA ASP A 57 15.87 -8.10 4.50
C ASP A 57 15.14 -8.99 5.52
N GLY A 58 14.83 -10.24 5.16
CA GLY A 58 14.19 -11.22 6.05
C GLY A 58 12.75 -10.87 6.43
N GLY A 59 11.99 -10.22 5.54
CA GLY A 59 10.63 -9.77 5.87
C GLY A 59 9.77 -9.40 4.68
N TYR A 60 8.54 -9.01 4.98
CA TYR A 60 7.57 -8.52 4.01
C TYR A 60 7.61 -7.00 3.88
N SER A 61 7.44 -6.50 2.67
CA SER A 61 7.35 -5.07 2.39
C SER A 61 6.30 -4.81 1.31
N TYR A 62 5.83 -3.58 1.22
CA TYR A 62 5.17 -3.15 0.00
C TYR A 62 6.19 -2.85 -1.09
N LEU A 63 5.85 -3.23 -2.32
CA LEU A 63 6.57 -2.87 -3.52
C LEU A 63 5.96 -1.61 -4.14
N GLY A 64 6.73 -0.53 -4.16
CA GLY A 64 6.47 0.66 -4.95
C GLY A 64 7.64 0.90 -5.91
N ALA A 65 7.37 1.52 -7.06
CA ALA A 65 8.41 1.92 -8.00
C ALA A 65 8.13 3.28 -8.64
N TRP A 66 9.20 3.99 -9.01
CA TRP A 66 9.10 5.25 -9.70
C TRP A 66 8.75 5.05 -11.18
N CYS A 67 7.63 5.61 -11.63
CA CYS A 67 7.22 5.57 -13.02
C CYS A 67 7.79 6.78 -13.77
N HIS A 68 8.82 6.57 -14.59
CA HIS A 68 9.42 7.64 -15.41
C HIS A 68 8.45 8.30 -16.39
N LYS A 69 7.47 7.54 -16.90
CA LYS A 69 6.46 8.07 -17.84
C LYS A 69 5.49 9.04 -17.18
N GLN A 70 5.15 8.80 -15.92
CA GLN A 70 4.16 9.58 -15.18
C GLN A 70 4.80 10.54 -14.17
N GLU A 71 6.13 10.57 -14.11
CA GLU A 71 6.92 11.34 -13.15
C GLU A 71 6.40 11.25 -11.71
N ALA A 72 5.97 10.05 -11.33
CA ALA A 72 5.33 9.78 -10.06
C ALA A 72 5.63 8.35 -9.61
N MET A 73 5.63 8.15 -8.29
CA MET A 73 5.67 6.81 -7.72
C MET A 73 4.37 6.07 -8.07
N ARG A 74 4.44 4.76 -8.32
CA ARG A 74 3.31 3.87 -8.65
C ARG A 74 3.51 2.46 -8.08
N SER A 75 2.40 1.78 -7.78
CA SER A 75 2.42 0.35 -7.52
C SER A 75 2.35 -0.37 -8.86
N PHE A 76 3.15 -1.43 -8.99
CA PHE A 76 3.14 -2.30 -10.16
C PHE A 76 2.92 -3.71 -9.65
N SER A 77 2.07 -4.47 -10.35
CA SER A 77 1.99 -5.90 -10.08
C SER A 77 3.33 -6.54 -10.44
N MET A 78 3.92 -7.29 -9.52
CA MET A 78 5.16 -8.03 -9.78
C MET A 78 4.98 -9.00 -10.96
N ASP A 79 3.83 -9.65 -11.03
CA ASP A 79 3.53 -10.66 -12.06
C ASP A 79 3.37 -10.02 -13.46
N ALA A 80 3.16 -8.71 -13.53
CA ALA A 80 3.10 -7.97 -14.78
C ALA A 80 4.48 -7.49 -15.29
N ILE A 81 5.55 -7.64 -14.49
CA ILE A 81 6.90 -7.22 -14.87
C ILE A 81 7.52 -8.29 -15.79
N GLN A 82 7.64 -7.98 -17.08
CA GLN A 82 8.22 -8.90 -18.07
C GLN A 82 9.75 -8.87 -18.12
N HIS A 83 10.35 -7.72 -17.81
CA HIS A 83 11.80 -7.53 -17.88
C HIS A 83 12.27 -6.57 -16.80
N ALA A 84 13.37 -6.91 -16.14
CA ALA A 84 14.05 -6.07 -15.16
C ALA A 84 15.57 -6.17 -15.36
N SER A 85 16.26 -5.04 -15.35
CA SER A 85 17.71 -4.98 -15.42
C SER A 85 18.25 -4.03 -14.34
N VAL A 86 19.35 -4.44 -13.71
CA VAL A 86 20.04 -3.59 -12.73
C VAL A 86 20.88 -2.57 -13.50
N LEU A 87 20.62 -1.29 -13.26
CA LEU A 87 21.39 -0.21 -13.85
C LEU A 87 22.62 0.07 -12.99
N ALA A 88 23.76 0.40 -13.61
CA ALA A 88 24.96 0.87 -12.91
C ALA A 88 24.77 2.27 -12.25
N LYS A 89 23.58 2.87 -12.39
CA LYS A 89 23.23 4.16 -11.82
C LYS A 89 22.85 4.00 -10.35
N THR A 90 23.43 4.84 -9.50
CA THR A 90 23.09 4.90 -8.07
C THR A 90 21.62 5.26 -7.88
N SER A 91 20.95 4.53 -6.97
CA SER A 91 19.58 4.85 -6.57
C SER A 91 19.55 6.17 -5.79
N LYS A 92 18.48 6.94 -5.97
CA LYS A 92 18.23 8.12 -5.13
C LYS A 92 17.63 7.64 -3.81
N SER A 93 18.27 7.98 -2.70
CA SER A 93 17.68 7.76 -1.37
C SER A 93 16.65 8.86 -1.12
N LEU A 94 15.39 8.46 -0.97
CA LEU A 94 14.32 9.37 -0.56
C LEU A 94 13.99 9.18 0.92
N PRO A 95 13.76 10.27 1.68
CA PRO A 95 13.25 10.18 3.04
C PRO A 95 11.92 9.42 3.07
N LYS A 96 11.69 8.63 4.13
CA LYS A 96 10.43 7.89 4.31
C LYS A 96 9.19 8.80 4.19
N LYS A 97 9.28 10.04 4.70
CA LYS A 97 8.19 11.02 4.62
C LYS A 97 7.74 11.33 3.18
N GLU A 98 8.63 11.22 2.20
CA GLU A 98 8.31 11.40 0.78
C GLU A 98 7.70 10.13 0.15
N LEU A 99 7.88 8.98 0.80
CA LEU A 99 7.26 7.69 0.44
C LEU A 99 5.91 7.50 1.16
N ASP A 100 5.70 8.17 2.29
CA ASP A 100 4.49 8.11 3.10
C ASP A 100 3.29 8.61 2.28
N GLY A 101 2.19 7.84 2.29
CA GLY A 101 0.97 8.16 1.55
C GLY A 101 0.96 7.72 0.09
N PHE A 102 2.12 7.39 -0.48
CA PHE A 102 2.21 6.85 -1.84
C PHE A 102 1.86 5.36 -1.88
N ILE A 103 2.48 4.57 -1.00
CA ILE A 103 2.16 3.17 -0.86
C ILE A 103 0.88 3.09 -0.02
N GLY A 104 -0.19 2.54 -0.59
CA GLY A 104 -1.39 2.17 0.18
C GLY A 104 -2.68 2.93 -0.05
N GLN A 105 -2.73 3.75 -1.10
CA GLN A 105 -3.98 4.14 -1.71
C GLN A 105 -4.27 3.17 -2.86
N GLY A 106 -5.44 2.49 -2.85
CA GLY A 106 -5.98 1.87 -4.06
C GLY A 106 -6.21 0.35 -4.07
N TYR A 107 -5.89 -0.40 -3.00
CA TYR A 107 -6.21 -1.85 -2.92
C TYR A 107 -7.43 -2.15 -2.05
N ALA A 108 -8.50 -1.36 -2.19
CA ALA A 108 -9.80 -1.56 -1.52
C ALA A 108 -9.78 -1.64 0.02
N ILE A 109 -8.68 -1.25 0.67
CA ILE A 109 -8.60 -1.02 2.12
C ILE A 109 -8.86 0.47 2.35
N ALA A 110 -9.98 0.78 3.00
CA ALA A 110 -10.41 2.16 3.19
C ALA A 110 -9.45 2.89 4.14
N ARG A 111 -8.95 4.05 3.70
CA ARG A 111 -8.16 4.94 4.54
C ARG A 111 -8.91 6.24 4.72
N PRO A 112 -9.44 6.52 5.92
CA PRO A 112 -10.07 7.80 6.16
C PRO A 112 -9.03 8.91 5.99
N MET A 113 -9.44 10.02 5.38
CA MET A 113 -8.64 11.23 5.31
C MET A 113 -8.25 11.65 6.74
N PRO A 114 -6.98 11.99 7.01
CA PRO A 114 -6.57 12.51 8.31
C PRO A 114 -7.40 13.73 8.72
N ALA A 115 -7.77 13.82 10.00
CA ALA A 115 -8.67 14.88 10.48
C ALA A 115 -8.14 16.29 10.20
N GLN A 116 -6.82 16.47 10.23
CA GLN A 116 -6.13 17.73 9.92
C GLN A 116 -6.26 18.17 8.45
N ASP A 117 -6.56 17.25 7.53
CA ASP A 117 -6.68 17.55 6.10
C ASP A 117 -8.13 17.92 5.72
N ILE A 118 -9.10 17.59 6.57
CA ILE A 118 -10.54 17.89 6.37
C ILE A 118 -10.79 19.39 6.06
N PRO A 119 -10.22 20.37 6.79
CA PRO A 119 -10.50 21.78 6.54
C PRO A 119 -10.06 22.25 5.15
N VAL A 120 -8.87 21.82 4.70
CA VAL A 120 -8.35 22.18 3.37
C VAL A 120 -9.20 21.54 2.27
N TRP A 121 -9.59 20.27 2.45
CA TRP A 121 -10.46 19.58 1.51
C TRP A 121 -11.83 20.26 1.41
N LEU A 122 -12.47 20.61 2.53
CA LEU A 122 -13.76 21.32 2.53
C LEU A 122 -13.67 22.69 1.84
N ALA A 123 -12.56 23.41 1.99
CA ALA A 123 -12.37 24.71 1.36
C ALA A 123 -12.15 24.62 -0.16
N THR A 124 -11.50 23.56 -0.63
CA THR A 124 -11.07 23.39 -2.03
C THR A 124 -12.02 22.55 -2.86
N TRP A 125 -12.78 21.64 -2.25
CA TRP A 125 -13.67 20.75 -2.96
C TRP A 125 -14.78 21.53 -3.67
N ARG A 126 -15.08 21.09 -4.90
CA ARG A 126 -16.18 21.59 -5.72
C ARG A 126 -16.90 20.39 -6.29
N SER A 127 -18.24 20.43 -6.30
CA SER A 127 -18.99 19.41 -7.01
C SER A 127 -18.68 19.49 -8.51
N PRO A 128 -18.54 18.34 -9.20
CA PRO A 128 -18.47 18.33 -10.65
C PRO A 128 -19.70 19.04 -11.25
N PRO A 129 -19.55 19.89 -12.29
CA PRO A 129 -20.68 20.58 -12.91
C PRO A 129 -21.77 19.62 -13.40
N SER A 130 -21.40 18.39 -13.78
CA SER A 130 -22.31 17.33 -14.19
C SER A 130 -23.25 16.84 -13.10
N TRP A 131 -22.96 17.13 -11.83
CA TRP A 131 -23.79 16.75 -10.69
C TRP A 131 -24.83 17.82 -10.34
N LEU A 132 -24.64 19.06 -10.78
CA LEU A 132 -25.49 20.19 -10.40
C LEU A 132 -26.83 20.25 -11.17
N ASN A 133 -26.93 19.58 -12.32
CA ASN A 133 -28.10 19.61 -13.20
C ASN A 133 -28.81 18.26 -13.35
N GLN A 134 -28.52 17.29 -12.47
CA GLN A 134 -29.31 16.06 -12.41
C GLN A 134 -30.57 16.34 -11.60
N ALA A 135 -31.63 16.75 -12.30
CA ALA A 135 -32.97 16.78 -11.71
C ALA A 135 -33.34 15.34 -11.25
N PRO A 136 -34.02 15.19 -10.09
CA PRO A 136 -34.44 13.89 -9.60
C PRO A 136 -35.41 13.17 -10.53
#